data_AF-A0A117PGI2-F1
#
_entry.id   AF-A0A117PGI2-F1
#
_cell.length_a   1.000
_cell.length_b   1.000
_cell.length_c   1.000
_cell.angle_alpha   90.00
_cell.angle_beta   90.00
_cell.angle_gamma   90.00
#
_symmetry.space_group_name_H-M   'P 1'
#
loop_
_entity.id
_entity.type
_entity.pdbx_description
1 polymer ?
#
loop_
_entity_poly.entity_id
_entity_poly.type
_entity_poly.pdbx_seq_one_letter_code
_entity_poly.pdbx_strand_id
1 'polypeptide(L)'
;MNRTPQEAAPTTRPVDVATMRAAVDRLLDPDAVPEALPPAADEIATLTLQLRGHIELLAPEVEQAAMRLKPGRRRWSVLECVWEARSRLEAEPSSRTGGAVGHARRLARVLDALCDHNEQLGVDGETRKQAAFRRLGDHQLRCATCRAVDDTGANLNLPCPEGDRLHDEYRRARRAGAGAAFPPRAGGEHDETHHEENPMREMICRMAGGGGGGQGGDGLPGEPWPGPQDPPPPDGGPKAIG
;
A
#
# COMPACT_ATOMS: atom_id res chain seq x y z
N MET A 1 4.87 49.20 4.98
CA MET A 1 4.07 48.09 4.40
C MET A 1 5.07 47.06 3.87
N ASN A 2 5.38 46.02 4.66
CA ASN A 2 6.37 45.01 4.29
C ASN A 2 5.66 43.83 3.62
N ARG A 3 5.99 43.58 2.35
CA ARG A 3 5.53 42.43 1.57
C ARG A 3 6.33 41.21 2.03
N THR A 4 5.69 40.26 2.71
CA THR A 4 6.32 38.98 3.03
C THR A 4 6.68 38.27 1.72
N PRO A 5 7.92 37.77 1.54
CA PRO A 5 8.28 37.02 0.34
C PRO A 5 7.33 35.84 0.17
N GLN A 6 6.65 35.79 -0.98
CA GLN A 6 5.83 34.65 -1.34
C GLN A 6 6.77 33.50 -1.69
N GLU A 7 6.95 32.59 -0.72
CA GLU A 7 7.70 31.35 -0.86
C GLU A 7 7.10 30.56 -2.02
N ALA A 8 7.82 30.50 -3.14
CA ALA A 8 7.39 29.78 -4.31
C ALA A 8 7.21 28.31 -3.92
N ALA A 9 5.97 27.82 -4.01
CA ALA A 9 5.66 26.44 -3.69
C ALA A 9 6.60 25.52 -4.49
N PRO A 10 7.35 24.63 -3.83
CA PRO A 10 8.28 23.75 -4.51
C PRO A 10 7.49 22.92 -5.53
N THR A 11 7.86 23.06 -6.79
CA THR A 11 7.31 22.25 -7.87
C THR A 11 8.03 20.90 -7.81
N THR A 12 7.55 20.00 -6.95
CA THR A 12 8.03 18.63 -6.91
C THR A 12 7.78 18.00 -8.28
N ARG A 13 8.87 17.73 -9.01
CA ARG A 13 8.81 17.02 -10.28
C ARG A 13 8.14 15.66 -10.02
N PRO A 14 7.20 15.22 -10.86
CA PRO A 14 6.55 13.91 -10.69
C PRO A 14 7.61 12.81 -10.59
N VAL A 15 7.44 11.91 -9.63
CA VAL A 15 8.30 10.74 -9.46
C VAL A 15 8.23 9.87 -10.72
N ASP A 16 9.40 9.44 -11.22
CA ASP A 16 9.49 8.58 -12.41
C ASP A 16 9.25 7.11 -12.06
N VAL A 17 7.95 6.75 -11.96
CA VAL A 17 7.51 5.39 -11.63
C VAL A 17 7.93 4.37 -12.70
N ALA A 18 8.03 4.78 -13.97
CA ALA A 18 8.43 3.89 -15.06
C ALA A 18 9.87 3.39 -14.86
N THR A 19 10.78 4.29 -14.49
CA THR A 19 12.17 3.93 -14.15
C THR A 19 12.23 3.00 -12.92
N MET A 20 11.39 3.23 -11.90
CA MET A 20 11.34 2.37 -10.72
C MET A 20 10.87 0.95 -11.04
N ARG A 21 9.81 0.80 -11.85
CA ARG A 21 9.31 -0.51 -12.29
C ARG A 21 10.35 -1.28 -13.13
N ALA A 22 11.05 -0.59 -14.02
CA ALA A 22 12.14 -1.20 -14.78
C ALA A 22 13.27 -1.77 -13.88
N ALA A 23 13.50 -1.18 -12.71
CA ALA A 23 14.46 -1.71 -11.73
C ALA A 23 13.88 -2.92 -10.95
N VAL A 24 12.59 -2.90 -10.63
CA VAL A 24 11.86 -4.04 -10.03
C VAL A 24 11.88 -5.25 -10.95
N ASP A 25 11.58 -5.05 -12.23
CA ASP A 25 11.47 -6.11 -13.24
C ASP A 25 12.76 -6.91 -13.33
N ARG A 26 13.94 -6.26 -13.26
CA ARG A 26 15.25 -6.95 -13.26
C ARG A 26 15.40 -8.02 -12.16
N LEU A 27 14.66 -7.93 -11.05
CA LEU A 27 14.74 -8.87 -9.92
C LEU A 27 13.54 -9.81 -9.80
N LEU A 28 12.39 -9.40 -10.34
CA LEU A 28 11.12 -10.12 -10.23
C LEU A 28 10.64 -10.74 -11.55
N ASP A 29 11.32 -10.50 -12.68
CA ASP A 29 10.91 -10.96 -14.00
C ASP A 29 10.51 -12.45 -13.97
N PRO A 30 9.21 -12.77 -14.16
CA PRO A 30 8.74 -14.14 -14.18
C PRO A 30 9.21 -14.89 -15.44
N ASP A 31 9.61 -14.17 -16.48
CA ASP A 31 10.13 -14.70 -17.74
C ASP A 31 11.66 -14.83 -17.72
N ALA A 32 12.30 -14.60 -16.56
CA ALA A 32 13.67 -15.05 -16.34
C ALA A 32 13.70 -16.57 -16.55
N VAL A 33 14.12 -16.96 -17.76
CA VAL A 33 14.22 -18.35 -18.21
C VAL A 33 14.91 -19.13 -17.10
N PRO A 34 14.49 -20.37 -16.77
CA PRO A 34 15.17 -21.16 -15.75
C PRO A 34 16.69 -21.29 -15.96
N GLU A 35 17.16 -21.08 -17.20
CA GLU A 35 18.56 -21.08 -17.64
C GLU A 35 19.28 -19.73 -17.50
N ALA A 36 18.55 -18.64 -17.21
CA ALA A 36 19.15 -17.34 -16.95
C ALA A 36 19.99 -17.43 -15.68
N LEU A 37 21.30 -17.19 -15.82
CA LEU A 37 22.20 -17.11 -14.69
C LEU A 37 21.69 -16.04 -13.71
N PRO A 38 21.71 -16.32 -12.40
CA PRO A 38 21.35 -15.32 -11.42
C PRO A 38 22.27 -14.09 -11.57
N PRO A 39 21.78 -12.87 -11.29
CA PRO A 39 22.60 -11.68 -11.37
C PRO A 39 23.87 -11.83 -10.52
N ALA A 40 24.96 -11.24 -11.00
CA ALA A 40 26.23 -11.30 -10.28
C ALA A 40 26.12 -10.61 -8.91
N ALA A 41 26.98 -10.98 -7.96
CA ALA A 41 26.87 -10.48 -6.58
C ALA A 41 26.99 -8.95 -6.47
N ASP A 42 27.85 -8.35 -7.30
CA ASP A 42 28.02 -6.90 -7.44
C ASP A 42 26.81 -6.22 -8.10
N GLU A 43 26.17 -6.89 -9.05
CA GLU A 43 24.91 -6.45 -9.64
C GLU A 43 23.77 -6.45 -8.60
N ILE A 44 23.65 -7.50 -7.79
CA ILE A 44 22.68 -7.57 -6.70
C ILE A 44 22.89 -6.44 -5.69
N ALA A 45 24.14 -6.15 -5.31
CA ALA A 45 24.45 -5.04 -4.40
C ALA A 45 24.06 -3.69 -5.00
N THR A 46 24.35 -3.48 -6.29
CA THR A 46 23.99 -2.27 -7.03
C THR A 46 22.47 -2.08 -7.11
N LEU A 47 21.73 -3.13 -7.50
CA LEU A 47 20.27 -3.11 -7.56
C LEU A 47 19.66 -2.88 -6.18
N THR A 48 20.21 -3.49 -5.13
CA THR A 48 19.75 -3.27 -3.75
C THR A 48 19.87 -1.80 -3.36
N LEU A 49 21.01 -1.16 -3.62
CA LEU A 49 21.21 0.27 -3.33
C LEU A 49 20.23 1.14 -4.13
N GLN A 50 20.04 0.82 -5.41
CA GLN A 50 19.09 1.53 -6.27
C GLN A 50 17.65 1.43 -5.74
N LEU A 51 17.19 0.23 -5.37
CA LEU A 51 15.86 0.00 -4.80
C LEU A 51 15.67 0.77 -3.48
N ARG A 52 16.68 0.78 -2.60
CA ARG A 52 16.62 1.56 -1.34
C ARG A 52 16.40 3.04 -1.62
N GLY A 53 17.18 3.63 -2.53
CA GLY A 53 17.01 5.03 -2.92
C GLY A 53 15.64 5.32 -3.54
N HIS A 54 15.10 4.40 -4.35
CA HIS A 54 13.74 4.55 -4.91
C HIS A 54 12.66 4.50 -3.83
N ILE A 55 12.77 3.60 -2.84
CA ILE A 55 11.82 3.52 -1.73
C ILE A 55 11.91 4.77 -0.84
N GLU A 56 13.12 5.23 -0.51
CA GLU A 56 13.33 6.45 0.29
C GLU A 56 12.72 7.69 -0.36
N LEU A 57 12.72 7.75 -1.70
CA LEU A 57 12.09 8.82 -2.46
C LEU A 57 10.56 8.67 -2.56
N LEU A 58 10.05 7.46 -2.82
CA LEU A 58 8.63 7.24 -3.10
C LEU A 58 7.75 7.12 -1.84
N ALA A 59 8.26 6.51 -0.78
CA ALA A 59 7.52 6.30 0.46
C ALA A 59 6.92 7.59 1.08
N PRO A 60 7.66 8.72 1.22
CA PRO A 60 7.09 9.95 1.77
C PRO A 60 5.98 10.56 0.89
N GLU A 61 6.11 10.46 -0.43
CA GLU A 61 5.09 10.94 -1.38
C GLU A 61 3.79 10.14 -1.25
N VAL A 62 3.91 8.81 -1.18
CA VAL A 62 2.77 7.90 -0.98
C VAL A 62 2.12 8.13 0.38
N GLU A 63 2.91 8.29 1.45
CA GLU A 63 2.42 8.59 2.80
C GLU A 63 1.64 9.92 2.82
N GLN A 64 2.21 10.99 2.24
CA GLN A 64 1.55 12.29 2.17
C GLN A 64 0.24 12.20 1.37
N ALA A 65 0.24 11.48 0.25
CA ALA A 65 -0.97 11.27 -0.54
C ALA A 65 -2.02 10.45 0.22
N ALA A 66 -1.63 9.42 0.95
CA ALA A 66 -2.51 8.62 1.81
C ALA A 66 -3.15 9.47 2.92
N MET A 67 -2.40 10.41 3.49
CA MET A 67 -2.90 11.32 4.53
C MET A 67 -4.00 12.27 4.04
N ARG A 68 -4.07 12.54 2.72
CA ARG A 68 -5.15 13.31 2.09
C ARG A 68 -6.44 12.50 1.91
N LEU A 69 -6.38 11.17 1.99
CA LEU A 69 -7.57 10.33 1.92
C LEU A 69 -8.42 10.48 3.20
N LYS A 70 -9.76 10.32 3.03
CA LYS A 70 -10.66 10.17 4.17
C LYS A 70 -10.22 8.96 5.02
N PRO A 71 -10.30 9.05 6.36
CA PRO A 71 -10.05 7.90 7.22
C PRO A 71 -10.88 6.69 6.81
N GLY A 72 -10.26 5.52 6.73
CA GLY A 72 -10.91 4.28 6.30
C GLY A 72 -9.92 3.23 5.83
N ARG A 73 -10.43 2.06 5.42
CA ARG A 73 -9.64 0.88 5.03
C ARG A 73 -8.55 1.21 4.00
N ARG A 74 -8.86 2.04 3.00
CA ARG A 74 -7.92 2.40 1.94
C ARG A 74 -6.72 3.19 2.46
N ARG A 75 -6.96 4.22 3.28
CA ARG A 75 -5.87 5.01 3.88
C ARG A 75 -4.97 4.11 4.72
N TRP A 76 -5.54 3.25 5.55
CA TRP A 76 -4.78 2.33 6.40
C TRP A 76 -3.95 1.33 5.59
N SER A 77 -4.54 0.72 4.56
CA SER A 77 -3.82 -0.22 3.68
C SER A 77 -2.59 0.41 3.01
N VAL A 78 -2.68 1.67 2.58
CA VAL A 78 -1.53 2.37 1.99
C VAL A 78 -0.46 2.68 3.05
N LEU A 79 -0.88 3.16 4.23
CA LEU A 79 0.06 3.47 5.32
C LEU A 79 0.78 2.22 5.84
N GLU A 80 0.10 1.06 5.86
CA GLU A 80 0.71 -0.22 6.18
C GLU A 80 1.82 -0.59 5.19
N CYS A 81 1.58 -0.39 3.88
CA CYS A 81 2.60 -0.60 2.86
C CYS A 81 3.83 0.31 3.05
N VAL A 82 3.62 1.58 3.43
CA VAL A 82 4.71 2.51 3.77
C VAL A 82 5.50 2.03 5.00
N TRP A 83 4.82 1.56 6.05
CA TRP A 83 5.48 1.04 7.25
C TRP A 83 6.28 -0.22 6.97
N GLU A 84 5.72 -1.14 6.18
CA GLU A 84 6.43 -2.32 5.69
C GLU A 84 7.70 -1.92 4.91
N ALA A 85 7.59 -0.93 4.02
CA ALA A 85 8.74 -0.43 3.26
C ALA A 85 9.86 0.08 4.16
N ARG A 86 9.53 0.88 5.18
CA ARG A 86 10.49 1.37 6.17
C ARG A 86 11.14 0.22 6.95
N SER A 87 10.33 -0.73 7.41
CA SER A 87 10.84 -1.92 8.10
C SER A 87 11.80 -2.73 7.23
N ARG A 88 11.53 -2.85 5.92
CA ARG A 88 12.45 -3.54 4.98
C ARG A 88 13.74 -2.78 4.73
N LEU A 89 13.74 -1.44 4.77
CA LEU A 89 14.97 -0.65 4.67
C LEU A 89 15.88 -0.83 5.90
N GLU A 90 15.30 -1.01 7.08
CA GLU A 90 16.04 -1.22 8.34
C GLU A 90 16.56 -2.66 8.48
N ALA A 91 15.92 -3.62 7.82
CA ALA A 91 16.29 -5.03 7.93
C ALA A 91 17.56 -5.38 7.15
N GLU A 92 18.46 -6.14 7.80
CA GLU A 92 19.66 -6.69 7.15
C GLU A 92 19.36 -7.96 6.32
N PRO A 93 20.19 -8.27 5.30
CA PRO A 93 20.12 -9.55 4.60
C PRO A 93 20.32 -10.74 5.55
N SER A 94 19.46 -11.76 5.42
CA SER A 94 19.50 -12.96 6.26
C SER A 94 19.55 -14.23 5.41
N SER A 95 20.48 -15.13 5.72
CA SER A 95 20.65 -16.42 5.05
C SER A 95 19.37 -17.26 5.06
N ARG A 96 18.62 -17.25 6.17
CA ARG A 96 17.31 -17.92 6.32
C ARG A 96 16.29 -17.51 5.25
N THR A 97 16.47 -16.32 4.68
CA THR A 97 15.54 -15.72 3.72
C THR A 97 16.17 -15.50 2.34
N GLY A 98 17.20 -16.28 1.99
CA GLY A 98 17.87 -16.20 0.69
C GLY A 98 18.98 -15.15 0.60
N GLY A 99 19.54 -14.70 1.73
CA GLY A 99 20.69 -13.78 1.77
C GLY A 99 20.42 -12.44 1.07
N ALA A 100 21.43 -11.94 0.35
CA ALA A 100 21.36 -10.68 -0.37
C ALA A 100 20.30 -10.68 -1.49
N VAL A 101 20.22 -11.74 -2.28
CA VAL A 101 19.22 -11.87 -3.38
C VAL A 101 17.81 -11.86 -2.82
N GLY A 102 17.57 -12.61 -1.74
CA GLY A 102 16.27 -12.63 -1.08
C GLY A 102 15.88 -11.27 -0.50
N HIS A 103 16.84 -10.54 0.07
CA HIS A 103 16.62 -9.17 0.54
C HIS A 103 16.28 -8.21 -0.61
N ALA A 104 17.05 -8.23 -1.70
CA ALA A 104 16.80 -7.42 -2.89
C ALA A 104 15.40 -7.66 -3.47
N ARG A 105 14.98 -8.93 -3.60
CA ARG A 105 13.62 -9.28 -4.07
C ARG A 105 12.50 -8.79 -3.15
N ARG A 106 12.71 -8.78 -1.83
CA ARG A 106 11.72 -8.22 -0.89
C ARG A 106 11.60 -6.71 -1.05
N LEU A 107 12.71 -6.00 -1.19
CA LEU A 107 12.68 -4.57 -1.50
C LEU A 107 11.96 -4.31 -2.83
N ALA A 108 12.25 -5.10 -3.87
CA ALA A 108 11.60 -4.96 -5.18
C ALA A 108 10.08 -5.11 -5.09
N ARG A 109 9.58 -6.12 -4.35
CA ARG A 109 8.12 -6.32 -4.17
C ARG A 109 7.45 -5.16 -3.43
N VAL A 110 8.12 -4.61 -2.42
CA VAL A 110 7.56 -3.47 -1.69
C VAL A 110 7.61 -2.19 -2.53
N LEU A 111 8.68 -1.98 -3.31
CA LEU A 111 8.74 -0.88 -4.26
C LEU A 111 7.64 -0.98 -5.32
N ASP A 112 7.38 -2.17 -5.86
CA ASP A 112 6.30 -2.41 -6.82
C ASP A 112 4.93 -2.05 -6.23
N ALA A 113 4.66 -2.51 -4.99
CA ALA A 113 3.44 -2.17 -4.28
C ALA A 113 3.30 -0.66 -4.00
N LEU A 114 4.40 0.03 -3.68
CA LEU A 114 4.40 1.49 -3.54
C LEU A 114 4.15 2.19 -4.89
N CYS A 115 4.67 1.66 -6.00
CA CYS A 115 4.39 2.18 -7.34
C CYS A 115 2.90 2.05 -7.68
N ASP A 116 2.30 0.89 -7.42
CA ASP A 116 0.86 0.66 -7.57
C ASP A 116 0.04 1.64 -6.73
N HIS A 117 0.39 1.82 -5.46
CA HIS A 117 -0.27 2.78 -4.59
C HIS A 117 -0.09 4.22 -5.07
N ASN A 118 1.10 4.61 -5.49
CA ASN A 118 1.37 5.95 -6.02
C ASN A 118 0.56 6.24 -7.28
N GLU A 119 0.48 5.29 -8.21
CA GLU A 119 -0.36 5.44 -9.41
C GLU A 119 -1.84 5.52 -9.03
N GLN A 120 -2.32 4.68 -8.11
CA GLN A 120 -3.70 4.77 -7.63
C GLN A 120 -3.98 6.13 -6.97
N LEU A 121 -3.08 6.63 -6.12
CA LEU A 121 -3.18 7.90 -5.39
C LEU A 121 -2.98 9.14 -6.28
N GLY A 122 -2.11 9.04 -7.29
CA GLY A 122 -1.93 10.06 -8.33
C GLY A 122 -3.15 10.14 -9.24
N VAL A 123 -3.82 9.01 -9.45
CA VAL A 123 -5.16 8.94 -10.06
C VAL A 123 -6.24 9.40 -9.07
N ASP A 124 -5.99 9.50 -7.76
CA ASP A 124 -6.98 9.93 -6.77
C ASP A 124 -7.04 11.44 -6.50
N GLY A 125 -6.25 12.25 -7.20
CA GLY A 125 -6.70 13.62 -7.44
C GLY A 125 -7.97 13.63 -8.31
N GLU A 126 -8.08 12.65 -9.21
CA GLU A 126 -9.10 12.60 -10.24
C GLU A 126 -9.52 11.15 -10.58
N THR A 127 -10.44 10.59 -9.79
CA THR A 127 -11.09 9.30 -10.04
C THR A 127 -11.48 9.13 -11.52
N ARG A 128 -11.53 7.89 -12.07
CA ARG A 128 -12.03 7.65 -13.44
C ARG A 128 -13.36 8.36 -13.74
N LYS A 129 -14.21 8.50 -12.72
CA LYS A 129 -15.43 9.30 -12.75
C LYS A 129 -15.14 10.79 -12.95
N GLN A 130 -14.25 11.37 -12.15
CA GLN A 130 -13.82 12.77 -12.30
C GLN A 130 -13.12 13.01 -13.65
N ALA A 131 -12.27 12.10 -14.12
CA ALA A 131 -11.60 12.21 -15.43
C ALA A 131 -12.60 12.18 -16.59
N ALA A 132 -13.56 11.26 -16.56
CA ALA A 132 -14.65 11.22 -17.54
C ALA A 132 -15.54 12.47 -17.45
N PHE A 133 -15.80 12.97 -16.24
CA PHE A 133 -16.56 14.20 -16.04
C PHE A 133 -15.83 15.43 -16.59
N ARG A 134 -14.52 15.55 -16.36
CA ARG A 134 -13.70 16.65 -16.87
C ARG A 134 -13.70 16.66 -18.39
N ARG A 135 -13.49 15.51 -19.05
CA ARG A 135 -13.56 15.40 -20.52
C ARG A 135 -14.92 15.81 -21.07
N LEU A 136 -16.01 15.38 -20.41
CA LEU A 136 -17.36 15.78 -20.78
C LEU A 136 -17.55 17.30 -20.63
N GLY A 137 -17.11 17.88 -19.51
CA GLY A 137 -17.18 19.33 -19.26
C GLY A 137 -16.35 20.13 -20.27
N ASP A 138 -15.12 19.72 -20.54
CA ASP A 138 -14.24 20.36 -21.54
C ASP A 138 -14.86 20.33 -22.94
N HIS A 139 -15.49 19.21 -23.31
CA HIS A 139 -16.23 19.11 -24.57
C HIS A 139 -17.42 20.07 -24.58
N GLN A 140 -18.24 20.07 -23.52
CA GLN A 140 -19.41 20.96 -23.41
C GLN A 140 -19.01 22.45 -23.44
N LEU A 141 -17.80 22.82 -22.99
CA LEU A 141 -17.31 24.20 -23.07
C LEU A 141 -16.77 24.61 -24.45
N ARG A 142 -16.41 23.64 -25.30
CA ARG A 142 -15.76 23.90 -26.60
C ARG A 142 -16.64 23.57 -27.81
N CYS A 143 -17.58 22.65 -27.66
CA CYS A 143 -18.44 22.18 -28.75
C CYS A 143 -19.58 23.16 -29.00
N ALA A 144 -19.64 23.74 -30.22
CA ALA A 144 -20.70 24.68 -30.60
C ALA A 144 -22.10 24.06 -30.48
N THR A 145 -22.24 22.77 -30.84
CA THR A 145 -23.51 22.03 -30.75
C THR A 145 -23.99 21.88 -29.32
N CYS A 146 -23.12 21.45 -28.39
CA CYS A 146 -23.47 21.29 -26.97
C CYS A 146 -23.68 22.63 -26.26
N ARG A 147 -23.12 23.73 -26.78
CA ARG A 147 -23.29 25.09 -26.25
C ARG A 147 -24.47 25.85 -26.82
N ALA A 148 -25.14 25.29 -27.83
CA ALA A 148 -26.23 25.98 -28.49
C ALA A 148 -27.39 26.16 -27.50
N VAL A 149 -27.80 27.40 -27.30
CA VAL A 149 -28.93 27.78 -26.45
C VAL A 149 -29.95 28.55 -27.28
N ASP A 150 -31.23 28.46 -26.90
CA ASP A 150 -32.29 29.29 -27.48
C ASP A 150 -32.25 30.73 -26.93
N ASP A 151 -33.18 31.56 -27.41
CA ASP A 151 -33.31 32.96 -27.01
C ASP A 151 -33.68 33.12 -25.51
N THR A 152 -34.13 32.05 -24.85
CA THR A 152 -34.41 32.02 -23.40
C THR A 152 -33.22 31.54 -22.58
N GLY A 153 -32.13 31.13 -23.23
CA GLY A 153 -30.94 30.57 -22.61
C GLY A 153 -31.03 29.06 -22.30
N ALA A 154 -32.08 28.37 -22.76
CA ALA A 154 -32.21 26.93 -22.58
C ALA A 154 -31.34 26.19 -23.62
N ASN A 155 -30.67 25.11 -23.20
CA ASN A 155 -29.88 24.30 -24.12
C ASN A 155 -30.76 23.68 -25.20
N LEU A 156 -30.39 23.84 -26.48
CA LEU A 156 -31.14 23.31 -27.62
C LEU A 156 -31.12 21.78 -27.71
N ASN A 157 -30.27 21.11 -26.93
CA ASN A 157 -30.09 19.65 -26.92
C ASN A 157 -29.88 19.05 -28.32
N LEU A 158 -29.13 19.77 -29.15
CA LEU A 158 -28.79 19.31 -30.49
C LEU A 158 -27.96 18.02 -30.41
N PRO A 159 -28.18 17.05 -31.32
CA PRO A 159 -27.48 15.78 -31.29
C PRO A 159 -25.97 15.97 -31.48
N CYS A 160 -25.17 15.44 -30.55
CA CYS A 160 -23.72 15.50 -30.58
C CYS A 160 -23.12 14.12 -30.30
N PRO A 161 -22.72 13.36 -31.34
CA PRO A 161 -22.24 11.98 -31.17
C PRO A 161 -21.05 11.85 -30.20
N GLU A 162 -20.15 12.84 -30.18
CA GLU A 162 -19.01 12.86 -29.26
C GLU A 162 -19.44 13.19 -27.82
N GLY A 163 -20.39 14.12 -27.65
CA GLY A 163 -21.00 14.41 -26.36
C GLY A 163 -21.71 13.18 -25.76
N ASP A 164 -22.47 12.46 -26.58
CA ASP A 164 -23.15 11.22 -26.20
C ASP A 164 -22.14 10.14 -25.77
N ARG A 165 -21.06 9.96 -26.55
CA ARG A 165 -19.98 9.02 -26.22
C ARG A 165 -19.32 9.33 -24.87
N LEU A 166 -18.98 10.60 -24.62
CA LEU A 166 -18.35 11.04 -23.37
C LEU A 166 -19.32 10.94 -22.19
N HIS A 167 -20.60 11.24 -22.40
CA HIS A 167 -21.63 11.09 -21.38
C HIS A 167 -21.83 9.61 -21.00
N ASP A 168 -21.84 8.71 -21.98
CA ASP A 168 -21.88 7.27 -21.74
C ASP A 168 -20.67 6.76 -20.98
N GLU A 169 -19.49 7.27 -21.31
CA GLU A 169 -18.27 6.96 -20.60
C GLU A 169 -18.36 7.40 -19.13
N TYR A 170 -18.81 8.63 -18.86
CA TYR A 170 -19.06 9.12 -17.52
C TYR A 170 -20.07 8.25 -16.76
N ARG A 171 -21.18 7.85 -17.41
CA ARG A 171 -22.19 6.95 -16.81
C ARG A 171 -21.61 5.57 -16.50
N ARG A 172 -20.75 5.02 -17.35
CA ARG A 172 -20.04 3.75 -17.09
C ARG A 172 -19.09 3.89 -15.90
N ALA A 173 -18.27 4.94 -15.87
CA ALA A 173 -17.34 5.20 -14.78
C ALA A 173 -18.05 5.40 -13.42
N ARG A 174 -19.20 6.08 -13.41
CA ARG A 174 -20.04 6.26 -12.22
C ARG A 174 -20.61 4.93 -11.71
N ARG A 175 -21.04 4.04 -12.60
CA ARG A 175 -21.56 2.71 -12.22
C ARG A 175 -20.46 1.80 -11.68
N ALA A 176 -19.27 1.83 -12.29
CA ALA A 176 -18.12 1.06 -11.82
C ALA A 176 -17.68 1.44 -10.39
N GLY A 177 -17.80 2.71 -10.02
CA GLY A 177 -17.51 3.17 -8.64
C GLY A 177 -18.61 2.83 -7.62
N ALA A 178 -19.85 2.60 -8.06
CA ALA A 178 -20.97 2.25 -7.19
C ALA A 178 -21.08 0.73 -6.96
N GLY A 179 -20.62 -0.08 -7.92
CA GLY A 179 -20.69 -1.56 -7.88
C GLY A 179 -19.62 -2.25 -7.02
N ALA A 180 -18.67 -1.52 -6.46
CA ALA A 180 -17.74 -2.05 -5.45
C ALA A 180 -18.33 -2.04 -4.03
N ALA A 181 -19.59 -1.60 -3.87
CA ALA A 181 -20.36 -1.93 -2.68
C ALA A 181 -20.48 -3.46 -2.64
N PHE A 182 -19.79 -4.05 -1.66
CA PHE A 182 -19.82 -5.45 -1.27
C PHE A 182 -21.14 -6.13 -1.67
N PRO A 183 -21.13 -7.29 -2.35
CA PRO A 183 -22.37 -8.00 -2.62
C PRO A 183 -23.14 -8.15 -1.29
N PRO A 184 -24.46 -7.89 -1.26
CA PRO A 184 -25.23 -8.10 -0.04
C PRO A 184 -24.95 -9.52 0.42
N ARG A 185 -24.37 -9.66 1.63
CA ARG A 185 -24.13 -10.95 2.25
C ARG A 185 -25.48 -11.65 2.30
N ALA A 186 -25.64 -12.67 1.48
CA ALA A 186 -26.86 -13.46 1.46
C ALA A 186 -27.00 -14.13 2.83
N GLY A 187 -28.04 -13.74 3.57
CA GLY A 187 -28.65 -14.50 4.66
C GLY A 187 -27.69 -15.00 5.75
N GLY A 188 -27.48 -14.16 6.75
CA GLY A 188 -27.06 -14.63 8.08
C GLY A 188 -27.82 -13.81 9.11
N GLU A 189 -28.97 -14.31 9.56
CA GLU A 189 -29.58 -13.87 10.81
C GLU A 189 -28.56 -14.10 11.92
N HIS A 190 -27.95 -13.02 12.40
CA HIS A 190 -27.22 -13.03 13.64
C HIS A 190 -27.81 -11.97 14.56
N ASP A 191 -28.41 -12.54 15.58
CA ASP A 191 -28.76 -12.05 16.90
C ASP A 191 -27.85 -10.92 17.42
N GLU A 192 -28.49 -10.08 18.21
CA GLU A 192 -27.98 -8.86 18.82
C GLU A 192 -26.78 -9.11 19.75
N THR A 193 -26.03 -8.02 19.98
CA THR A 193 -24.96 -7.83 20.97
C THR A 193 -23.56 -8.28 20.55
N HIS A 194 -22.90 -7.47 19.72
CA HIS A 194 -21.45 -7.35 19.81
C HIS A 194 -21.04 -5.89 20.00
N HIS A 195 -20.54 -5.65 21.21
CA HIS A 195 -19.64 -4.58 21.58
C HIS A 195 -18.64 -4.36 20.44
N GLU A 196 -18.61 -3.15 19.88
CA GLU A 196 -17.68 -2.73 18.82
C GLU A 196 -16.28 -2.56 19.42
N GLU A 197 -15.73 -3.66 19.96
CA GLU A 197 -14.34 -3.76 20.35
C GLU A 197 -13.52 -3.72 19.07
N ASN A 198 -12.92 -2.56 18.82
CA ASN A 198 -12.09 -2.26 17.68
C ASN A 198 -10.94 -3.29 17.54
N PRO A 199 -11.05 -4.31 16.67
CA PRO A 199 -10.05 -5.37 16.56
C PRO A 199 -8.70 -4.82 16.03
N MET A 200 -8.69 -3.59 15.49
CA MET A 200 -7.47 -2.91 15.07
C MET A 200 -6.62 -2.37 16.23
N ARG A 201 -7.20 -2.07 17.40
CA ARG A 201 -6.40 -1.64 18.55
C ARG A 201 -5.59 -2.81 19.11
N GLU A 202 -6.14 -4.01 19.07
CA GLU A 202 -5.46 -5.24 19.46
C GLU A 202 -4.35 -5.64 18.46
N MET A 203 -4.58 -5.46 17.15
CA MET A 203 -3.57 -5.70 16.12
C MET A 203 -2.37 -4.73 16.21
N ILE A 204 -2.63 -3.45 16.49
CA ILE A 204 -1.56 -2.44 16.74
C ILE A 204 -0.78 -2.79 18.02
N CYS A 205 -1.45 -3.23 19.10
CA CYS A 205 -0.77 -3.72 20.31
C CYS A 205 0.02 -5.01 20.08
N ARG A 206 -0.44 -5.91 19.21
CA ARG A 206 0.24 -7.18 18.89
C ARG A 206 1.48 -6.98 18.02
N MET A 207 1.49 -5.96 17.14
CA MET A 207 2.65 -5.63 16.31
C MET A 207 3.68 -4.74 17.02
N ALA A 208 3.26 -3.88 17.95
CA ALA A 208 4.19 -3.14 18.82
C ALA A 208 4.86 -4.05 19.89
N GLY A 209 4.33 -5.26 20.13
CA GLY A 209 4.85 -6.24 21.09
C GLY A 209 5.66 -7.41 20.50
N GLY A 210 6.04 -7.35 19.22
CA GLY A 210 6.68 -8.47 18.49
C GLY A 210 8.15 -8.77 18.84
N GLY A 211 8.54 -8.69 20.11
CA GLY A 211 9.80 -9.21 20.64
C GLY A 211 9.53 -10.48 21.44
N GLY A 212 9.27 -11.60 20.77
CA GLY A 212 8.98 -12.89 21.42
C GLY A 212 9.79 -13.99 20.75
N GLY A 213 10.84 -14.44 21.43
CA GLY A 213 11.81 -15.41 20.95
C GLY A 213 11.20 -16.75 20.53
N GLY A 214 11.55 -17.18 19.32
CA GLY A 214 11.47 -18.57 18.90
C GLY A 214 12.86 -19.18 18.89
N GLN A 215 13.33 -19.59 20.07
CA GLN A 215 14.34 -20.66 20.18
C GLN A 215 13.64 -21.97 19.81
N GLY A 216 14.25 -22.76 18.92
CA GLY A 216 13.84 -24.14 18.71
C GLY A 216 14.10 -24.65 17.31
N GLY A 217 15.06 -25.58 17.19
CA GLY A 217 15.04 -26.52 16.07
C GLY A 217 16.37 -27.11 15.60
N ASP A 218 17.36 -27.27 16.48
CA ASP A 218 18.57 -28.02 16.13
C ASP A 218 18.23 -29.52 16.15
N GLY A 219 17.74 -30.02 15.02
CA GLY A 219 17.62 -31.46 14.76
C GLY A 219 18.99 -32.08 14.53
N LEU A 220 19.75 -32.29 15.60
CA LEU A 220 20.85 -33.26 15.66
C LEU A 220 20.39 -34.48 16.48
N PRO A 221 20.78 -35.71 16.08
CA PRO A 221 20.27 -36.91 16.70
C PRO A 221 20.93 -37.19 18.06
N GLY A 222 20.09 -37.25 19.10
CA GLY A 222 20.24 -38.20 20.21
C GLY A 222 21.17 -37.82 21.35
N GLU A 223 20.63 -37.11 22.36
CA GLU A 223 20.71 -37.55 23.77
C GLU A 223 19.35 -37.23 24.44
N PRO A 224 18.78 -38.16 25.24
CA PRO A 224 17.50 -37.93 25.91
C PRO A 224 17.65 -36.80 26.93
N TRP A 225 16.75 -35.82 26.83
CA TRP A 225 16.75 -34.67 27.71
C TRP A 225 16.50 -35.10 29.16
N PRO A 226 17.37 -34.76 30.14
CA PRO A 226 17.06 -35.02 31.54
C PRO A 226 15.87 -34.14 31.91
N GLY A 227 14.79 -34.78 32.34
CA GLY A 227 13.56 -34.11 32.72
C GLY A 227 13.77 -33.04 33.80
N PRO A 228 12.74 -32.20 34.05
CA PRO A 228 12.81 -31.14 35.03
C PRO A 228 13.26 -31.69 36.39
N GLN A 229 14.29 -31.07 36.97
CA GLN A 229 14.67 -31.34 38.36
C GLN A 229 13.48 -30.97 39.27
N ASP A 230 13.22 -31.81 40.26
CA ASP A 230 12.16 -31.60 41.24
C ASP A 230 12.25 -30.20 41.86
N PRO A 231 11.10 -29.53 42.12
CA PRO A 231 11.11 -28.26 42.81
C PRO A 231 11.76 -28.40 44.19
N PRO A 232 12.50 -27.38 44.67
CA PRO A 232 13.10 -27.42 45.99
C PRO A 232 12.01 -27.60 47.06
N PRO A 233 12.28 -28.37 48.12
CA PRO A 233 11.31 -28.60 49.19
C PRO A 233 10.90 -27.26 49.83
N PRO A 234 9.63 -27.11 50.23
CA PRO A 234 9.16 -25.88 50.85
C PRO A 234 9.93 -25.62 52.14
N ASP A 235 10.55 -24.45 52.21
CA ASP A 235 11.29 -23.95 53.35
C ASP A 235 10.49 -24.13 54.64
N GLY A 236 11.15 -24.77 55.61
CA GLY A 236 10.60 -25.11 56.91
C GLY A 236 10.05 -23.88 57.64
N GLY A 237 8.76 -23.94 57.95
CA GLY A 237 8.10 -22.99 58.82
C GLY A 237 8.72 -22.92 60.22
N PRO A 238 8.46 -21.82 60.95
CA PRO A 238 9.12 -21.51 62.22
C PRO A 238 8.79 -22.52 63.33
N LYS A 239 9.83 -23.00 64.01
CA LYS A 239 9.71 -23.78 65.25
C LYS A 239 9.11 -22.90 66.35
N ALA A 240 7.94 -23.28 66.86
CA ALA A 240 7.44 -22.75 68.12
C ALA A 240 8.37 -23.20 69.26
N ILE A 241 8.93 -22.23 69.97
CA ILE A 241 9.66 -22.43 71.23
C ILE A 241 8.61 -22.24 72.34
N GLY A 242 8.54 -23.20 73.25
CA GLY A 242 7.71 -23.16 74.46
C GLY A 242 8.26 -22.24 75.54
#